data_AF-A0A7L1JPQ5-F1
#
_entry.id   AF-A0A7L1JPQ5-F1
#
_cell.length_a   1.000
_cell.length_b   1.000
_cell.length_c   1.000
_cell.angle_alpha   90.00
_cell.angle_beta   90.00
_cell.angle_gamma   90.00
#
_symmetry.space_group_name_H-M   'P 1'
#
loop_
_entity.id
_entity.type
_entity.pdbx_description
1 polymer ?
#
loop_
_entity_poly.entity_id
_entity_poly.type
_entity_poly.pdbx_seq_one_letter_code
_entity_poly.pdbx_strand_id
1 'polypeptide(L)'
;HVTQPPGDILVFLTGQEEIEACVELLQERCRRLGSRLAELLVLPIYANLPSDMQARIFQPTPPGARKVRAGALRGGGGASQEGHVPCSPNPMAPRVTGDSDPQASANQRAGRAGRVAPGKCFRLYTAWAFQHELEETPVPEIQRADLGSLVLLLKSLG
;
A
#
# COMPACT_ATOMS: atom_id res chain seq x y z
N HIS A 1 7.67 8.19 -12.14
CA HIS A 1 9.04 8.52 -11.69
C HIS A 1 9.77 9.46 -12.65
N VAL A 2 9.53 9.38 -13.98
CA VAL A 2 10.19 10.21 -15.01
C VAL A 2 9.75 11.68 -15.01
N THR A 3 8.46 11.96 -14.88
CA THR A 3 7.88 13.31 -15.10
C THR A 3 7.73 14.15 -13.82
N GLN A 4 8.08 13.60 -12.67
CA GLN A 4 7.85 14.25 -11.38
C GLN A 4 9.17 14.77 -10.80
N PRO A 5 9.16 15.86 -10.00
CA PRO A 5 10.35 16.33 -9.31
C PRO A 5 10.89 15.28 -8.31
N PRO A 6 12.14 15.43 -7.83
CA PRO A 6 12.74 14.52 -6.85
C PRO A 6 11.83 14.30 -5.63
N GLY A 7 11.79 13.06 -5.16
CA GLY A 7 10.95 12.68 -4.02
C GLY A 7 10.65 11.19 -4.02
N ASP A 8 10.64 10.62 -2.81
CA ASP A 8 10.34 9.21 -2.60
C ASP A 8 8.89 8.88 -2.93
N ILE A 9 8.66 7.66 -3.41
CA ILE A 9 7.33 7.13 -3.73
C ILE A 9 6.96 6.11 -2.64
N LEU A 10 5.73 6.18 -2.16
CA LEU A 10 5.13 5.17 -1.29
C LEU A 10 3.98 4.53 -2.04
N VAL A 11 4.02 3.22 -2.21
CA VAL A 11 2.98 2.42 -2.85
C VAL A 11 2.36 1.53 -1.78
N PHE A 12 1.04 1.56 -1.72
CA PHE A 12 0.27 0.70 -0.83
C PHE A 12 -0.22 -0.51 -1.60
N LEU A 13 0.07 -1.69 -1.07
CA LEU A 13 -0.31 -2.98 -1.60
C LEU A 13 -0.90 -3.83 -0.47
N THR A 14 -1.49 -4.95 -0.85
CA THR A 14 -2.48 -5.68 -0.06
C THR A 14 -1.81 -6.77 0.76
N GLY A 15 -0.88 -7.50 0.16
CA GLY A 15 -0.16 -8.59 0.78
C GLY A 15 1.29 -8.70 0.28
N GLN A 16 2.00 -9.68 0.84
CA GLN A 16 3.39 -9.95 0.51
C GLN A 16 3.56 -10.32 -0.97
N GLU A 17 2.70 -11.18 -1.50
CA GLU A 17 2.79 -11.67 -2.88
C GLU A 17 2.67 -10.52 -3.89
N GLU A 18 1.72 -9.60 -3.68
CA GLU A 18 1.54 -8.45 -4.56
C GLU A 18 2.70 -7.46 -4.45
N ILE A 19 3.29 -7.32 -3.25
CA ILE A 19 4.48 -6.51 -3.04
C ILE A 19 5.66 -7.07 -3.82
N GLU A 20 5.93 -8.37 -3.71
CA GLU A 20 7.04 -9.02 -4.40
C GLU A 20 6.88 -8.96 -5.92
N ALA A 21 5.69 -9.28 -6.44
CA ALA A 21 5.38 -9.15 -7.86
C ALA A 21 5.53 -7.70 -8.37
N CYS A 22 5.09 -6.71 -7.58
CA CYS A 22 5.25 -5.31 -7.94
C CYS A 22 6.73 -4.90 -7.99
N VAL A 23 7.53 -5.35 -7.02
CA VAL A 23 8.98 -5.09 -6.96
C VAL A 23 9.67 -5.65 -8.20
N GLU A 24 9.40 -6.91 -8.55
CA GLU A 24 9.96 -7.56 -9.73
C GLU A 24 9.59 -6.82 -11.02
N LEU A 25 8.31 -6.52 -11.22
CA LEU A 25 7.82 -5.79 -12.40
C LEU A 25 8.44 -4.40 -12.53
N LEU A 26 8.60 -3.68 -11.43
CA LEU A 26 9.23 -2.35 -11.43
C LEU A 26 10.71 -2.46 -11.77
N GLN A 27 11.43 -3.42 -11.19
CA GLN A 27 12.84 -3.64 -11.47
C GLN A 27 13.06 -4.05 -12.93
N GLU A 28 12.25 -4.96 -13.48
CA GLU A 28 12.32 -5.39 -14.87
C GLU A 28 12.09 -4.21 -15.82
N ARG A 29 11.05 -3.39 -15.58
CA ARG A 29 10.78 -2.18 -16.38
C ARG A 29 11.93 -1.19 -16.32
N CYS A 30 12.54 -0.99 -15.15
CA CYS A 30 13.70 -0.10 -15.01
C CYS A 30 14.91 -0.61 -15.79
N ARG A 31 15.19 -1.92 -15.74
CA ARG A 31 16.27 -2.54 -16.53
C ARG A 31 16.05 -2.33 -18.03
N ARG A 32 14.81 -2.47 -18.51
CA ARG A 32 14.46 -2.27 -19.94
C ARG A 32 14.60 -0.82 -20.40
N LEU A 33 14.34 0.15 -19.53
CA LEU A 33 14.44 1.57 -19.86
C LEU A 33 15.91 2.07 -19.87
N GLY A 34 16.82 1.34 -19.20
CA GLY A 34 18.26 1.56 -19.27
C GLY A 34 18.72 2.91 -18.73
N SER A 35 19.85 3.41 -19.24
CA SER A 35 20.53 4.65 -18.78
C SER A 35 19.78 5.96 -19.08
N ARG A 36 18.62 5.90 -19.76
CA ARG A 36 17.82 7.09 -20.07
C ARG A 36 17.10 7.66 -18.85
N LEU A 37 17.03 6.90 -17.76
CA LEU A 37 16.28 7.25 -16.56
C LEU A 37 17.16 7.23 -15.32
N ALA A 38 16.80 8.08 -14.37
CA ALA A 38 17.33 8.07 -13.01
C ALA A 38 17.13 6.69 -12.36
N GLU A 39 18.10 6.27 -11.54
CA GLU A 39 18.07 4.99 -10.85
C GLU A 39 16.83 4.89 -9.93
N LEU A 40 16.15 3.74 -9.95
CA LEU A 40 14.97 3.49 -9.12
C LEU A 40 15.27 2.39 -8.09
N LEU A 41 15.31 2.77 -6.82
CA LEU A 41 15.50 1.85 -5.70
C LEU A 41 14.15 1.37 -5.19
N VAL A 42 13.77 0.14 -5.50
CA VAL A 42 12.49 -0.44 -5.06
C VAL A 42 12.72 -1.31 -3.83
N LEU A 43 12.08 -0.97 -2.71
CA LEU A 43 12.23 -1.66 -1.42
C LEU A 43 10.86 -2.17 -0.92
N PRO A 44 10.70 -3.48 -0.69
CA PRO A 44 9.50 -4.04 -0.07
C PRO A 44 9.45 -3.73 1.44
N ILE A 45 8.25 -3.64 2.01
CA ILE A 45 8.02 -3.57 3.45
C ILE A 45 6.75 -4.31 3.85
N TYR A 46 6.91 -5.41 4.59
CA TYR A 46 5.83 -6.25 5.11
C TYR A 46 6.25 -6.91 6.43
N ALA A 47 5.30 -7.51 7.15
CA ALA A 47 5.46 -7.86 8.57
C ALA A 47 6.59 -8.88 8.88
N ASN A 48 6.79 -9.86 7.99
CA ASN A 48 7.79 -10.92 8.11
C ASN A 48 9.16 -10.56 7.49
N LEU A 49 9.36 -9.32 7.04
CA LEU A 49 10.64 -8.91 6.46
C LEU A 49 11.72 -8.81 7.56
N PRO A 50 12.95 -9.32 7.35
CA PRO A 50 14.05 -9.17 8.30
C PRO A 50 14.33 -7.71 8.68
N SER A 51 14.68 -7.45 9.96
CA SER A 51 14.83 -6.09 10.51
C SER A 51 15.89 -5.25 9.78
N ASP A 52 16.97 -5.87 9.33
CA ASP A 52 18.01 -5.25 8.52
C ASP A 52 17.46 -4.75 7.18
N MET A 53 16.60 -5.55 6.52
CA MET A 53 15.93 -5.16 5.29
C MET A 53 14.87 -4.08 5.53
N GLN A 54 14.11 -4.15 6.63
CA GLN A 54 13.18 -3.09 7.01
C GLN A 54 13.91 -1.77 7.24
N ALA A 55 15.09 -1.79 7.88
CA ALA A 55 15.87 -0.59 8.16
C ALA A 55 16.30 0.15 6.89
N ARG A 56 16.49 -0.56 5.76
CA ARG A 56 16.88 0.05 4.48
C ARG A 56 15.86 1.06 3.97
N ILE A 57 14.59 0.95 4.33
CA ILE A 57 13.56 1.90 3.86
C ILE A 57 13.77 3.31 4.43
N PHE A 58 14.43 3.40 5.59
CA PHE A 58 14.72 4.66 6.29
C PHE A 58 16.03 5.30 5.85
N GLN A 59 16.89 4.57 5.15
CA GLN A 59 18.14 5.12 4.63
C GLN A 59 17.87 6.22 3.61
N PRO A 60 18.66 7.31 3.59
CA PRO A 60 18.48 8.41 2.65
C PRO A 60 18.63 7.93 1.21
N THR A 61 17.83 8.49 0.31
CA THR A 61 17.88 8.17 -1.12
C THR A 61 19.17 8.75 -1.71
N PRO A 62 20.00 7.96 -2.43
CA PRO A 62 21.20 8.45 -3.09
C PRO A 62 20.91 9.60 -4.07
N PRO A 63 21.86 10.51 -4.30
CA PRO A 63 21.68 11.61 -5.24
C PRO A 63 21.49 11.06 -6.66
N GLY A 64 20.50 11.60 -7.38
CA GLY A 64 20.17 11.15 -8.74
C GLY A 64 19.34 9.86 -8.81
N ALA A 65 19.02 9.24 -7.67
CA ALA A 65 18.12 8.10 -7.59
C ALA A 65 16.76 8.50 -6.99
N ARG A 66 15.75 7.67 -7.21
CA ARG A 66 14.45 7.77 -6.54
C ARG A 66 14.14 6.46 -5.83
N LYS A 67 13.72 6.54 -4.57
CA LYS A 67 13.31 5.37 -3.79
C LYS A 67 11.80 5.16 -3.88
N VAL A 68 11.40 3.91 -4.09
CA VAL A 68 10.02 3.42 -4.05
C VAL A 68 9.90 2.46 -2.88
N ARG A 69 9.04 2.78 -1.93
CA ARG A 69 8.68 1.90 -0.82
C ARG A 69 7.36 1.21 -1.17
N ALA A 70 7.41 -0.10 -1.38
CA ALA A 70 6.23 -0.91 -1.67
C ALA A 70 5.80 -1.63 -0.39
N GLY A 71 4.71 -1.19 0.21
CA GLY A 71 4.34 -1.58 1.56
C GLY A 71 2.93 -2.12 1.69
N ALA A 72 2.77 -3.08 2.59
CA ALA A 72 1.47 -3.55 2.99
C ALA A 72 0.70 -2.44 3.71
N LEU A 73 -0.62 -2.45 3.55
CA LEU A 73 -1.55 -1.67 4.36
C LEU A 73 -1.44 -2.08 5.83
N ARG A 74 -0.53 -1.45 6.58
CA ARG A 74 -0.50 -1.59 8.03
C ARG A 74 -0.98 -0.31 8.70
N GLY A 75 -2.28 -0.31 8.98
CA GLY A 75 -3.01 0.65 9.78
C GLY A 75 -4.45 0.20 9.93
N GLY A 76 -4.78 -0.37 11.10
CA GLY A 76 -6.10 -0.77 11.62
C GLY A 76 -7.29 -0.70 10.64
N GLY A 77 -7.70 -1.86 10.16
CA GLY A 77 -8.82 -2.05 9.25
C GLY A 77 -8.49 -3.24 8.35
N GLY A 78 -9.34 -4.26 8.34
CA GLY A 78 -9.06 -5.58 7.78
C GLY A 78 -8.49 -5.56 6.35
N ALA A 79 -7.84 -6.65 5.96
CA ALA A 79 -7.22 -6.85 4.67
C ALA A 79 -8.16 -6.46 3.51
N SER A 80 -8.02 -5.25 3.00
CA SER A 80 -8.65 -4.81 1.75
C SER A 80 -7.70 -5.14 0.61
N GLN A 81 -8.00 -6.20 -0.14
CA GLN A 81 -7.40 -6.45 -1.44
C GLN A 81 -8.00 -5.48 -2.46
N GLU A 82 -7.34 -4.35 -2.71
CA GLU A 82 -7.73 -3.40 -3.75
C GLU A 82 -7.13 -3.79 -5.11
N GLY A 83 -8.00 -4.16 -6.05
CA GLY A 83 -7.85 -3.88 -7.48
C GLY A 83 -6.64 -4.47 -8.19
N HIS A 84 -6.67 -5.77 -8.46
CA HIS A 84 -5.90 -6.33 -9.57
C HIS A 84 -6.38 -5.65 -10.86
N VAL A 85 -5.50 -4.97 -11.61
CA VAL A 85 -5.69 -4.78 -13.05
C VAL A 85 -5.27 -6.12 -13.66
N PRO A 86 -6.19 -7.00 -14.08
CA PRO A 86 -5.77 -8.18 -14.82
C PRO A 86 -5.16 -7.70 -16.12
N CYS A 87 -3.84 -7.80 -16.25
CA CYS A 87 -3.14 -7.76 -17.53
C CYS A 87 -3.43 -9.03 -18.37
N SER A 88 -4.59 -9.67 -18.21
CA SER A 88 -5.00 -10.84 -18.99
C SER A 88 -6.49 -10.79 -19.28
N PRO A 89 -6.90 -10.88 -20.56
CA PRO A 89 -8.30 -10.91 -20.96
C PRO A 89 -8.84 -12.32 -20.73
N ASN A 90 -9.33 -12.64 -19.54
CA ASN A 90 -10.11 -13.86 -19.35
C ASN A 90 -11.39 -13.57 -18.53
N PRO A 91 -12.61 -13.88 -19.04
CA PRO A 91 -13.86 -13.37 -18.47
C PRO A 91 -14.44 -14.21 -17.33
N MET A 92 -13.64 -15.07 -16.68
CA MET A 92 -14.17 -16.07 -15.76
C MET A 92 -13.29 -16.20 -14.51
N ALA A 93 -13.31 -15.16 -13.67
CA ALA A 93 -12.80 -15.22 -12.32
C ALA A 93 -13.94 -14.88 -11.34
N PRO A 94 -14.05 -15.58 -10.20
CA PRO A 94 -15.12 -15.39 -9.24
C PRO A 94 -15.10 -13.96 -8.70
N ARG A 95 -16.28 -13.36 -8.52
CA ARG A 95 -16.46 -12.07 -7.86
C ARG A 95 -16.03 -12.22 -6.40
N VAL A 96 -14.77 -11.91 -6.10
CA VAL A 96 -14.30 -11.75 -4.73
C VAL A 96 -14.92 -10.46 -4.19
N THR A 97 -15.84 -10.59 -3.25
CA THR A 97 -16.42 -9.47 -2.49
C THR A 97 -15.31 -8.84 -1.66
N GLY A 98 -14.55 -7.92 -2.25
CA GLY A 98 -13.49 -7.18 -1.55
C GLY A 98 -14.08 -5.97 -0.85
N ASP A 99 -13.98 -5.92 0.47
CA ASP A 99 -14.27 -4.70 1.24
C ASP A 99 -13.36 -3.58 0.74
N SER A 100 -13.97 -2.54 0.16
CA SER A 100 -13.23 -1.40 -0.38
C SER A 100 -12.66 -0.55 0.77
N ASP A 101 -11.50 0.10 0.57
CA ASP A 101 -10.88 0.90 1.62
C ASP A 101 -11.75 2.14 1.92
N PRO A 102 -12.16 2.36 3.18
CA PRO A 102 -13.04 3.49 3.50
C PRO A 102 -12.34 4.83 3.28
N GLN A 103 -13.13 5.88 3.03
CA GLN A 103 -12.63 7.21 2.71
C GLN A 103 -11.66 7.74 3.76
N ALA A 104 -11.93 7.49 5.05
CA ALA A 104 -11.05 7.86 6.15
C ALA A 104 -9.63 7.26 5.99
N SER A 105 -9.52 5.98 5.66
CA SER A 105 -8.23 5.29 5.45
C SER A 105 -7.50 5.85 4.23
N ALA A 106 -8.20 6.06 3.11
CA ALA A 106 -7.65 6.66 1.90
C ALA A 106 -7.14 8.10 2.14
N ASN A 107 -7.82 8.87 2.99
CA ASN A 107 -7.40 10.20 3.40
C ASN A 107 -6.15 10.16 4.31
N GLN A 108 -6.07 9.21 5.24
CA GLN A 108 -4.86 9.01 6.05
C GLN A 108 -3.64 8.64 5.19
N ARG A 109 -3.83 7.79 4.17
CA ARG A 109 -2.79 7.43 3.19
C ARG A 109 -2.33 8.65 2.40
N ALA A 110 -3.26 9.45 1.89
CA ALA A 110 -2.96 10.69 1.18
C ALA A 110 -2.16 11.67 2.05
N GLY A 111 -2.49 11.78 3.34
CA GLY A 111 -1.77 12.60 4.31
C GLY A 111 -0.29 12.22 4.48
N ARG A 112 0.11 10.98 4.17
CA ARG A 112 1.53 10.57 4.25
C ARG A 112 2.41 11.23 3.19
N ALA A 113 1.85 11.62 2.06
CA ALA A 113 2.60 12.27 0.99
C ALA A 113 3.01 13.71 1.37
N GLY A 114 2.27 14.37 2.27
CA GLY A 114 2.44 15.80 2.59
C GLY A 114 3.30 16.12 3.82
N ARG A 115 4.00 15.14 4.42
CA ARG A 115 4.68 15.34 5.72
C ARG A 115 5.92 16.22 5.68
N VAL A 116 6.66 16.19 4.56
CA VAL A 116 7.96 16.88 4.42
C VAL A 116 7.88 18.06 3.45
N ALA A 117 7.05 17.93 2.42
CA ALA A 117 6.87 18.91 1.35
C ALA A 117 5.49 18.69 0.71
N PRO A 118 5.00 19.60 -0.15
CA PRO A 118 3.80 19.37 -0.95
C PRO A 118 3.87 18.03 -1.69
N GLY A 119 2.97 17.12 -1.33
CA GLY A 119 2.91 15.76 -1.85
C GLY A 119 1.86 15.57 -2.92
N LYS A 120 1.95 14.47 -3.66
CA LYS A 120 0.91 14.01 -4.59
C LYS A 120 0.42 12.63 -4.16
N CYS A 121 -0.90 12.42 -4.21
CA CYS A 121 -1.53 11.13 -3.99
C CYS A 121 -2.25 10.72 -5.28
N PHE A 122 -1.97 9.52 -5.75
CA PHE A 122 -2.65 8.93 -6.90
C PHE A 122 -3.55 7.81 -6.39
N ARG A 123 -4.86 7.92 -6.65
CA ARG A 123 -5.86 6.91 -6.32
C ARG A 123 -6.20 6.15 -7.61
N LEU A 124 -6.26 4.82 -7.53
CA LEU A 124 -6.52 3.96 -8.70
C LEU A 124 -8.02 3.75 -8.97
N TYR A 125 -8.87 4.57 -8.37
CA TYR A 125 -10.33 4.58 -8.54
C TYR A 125 -10.80 5.99 -8.91
N THR A 126 -12.03 6.08 -9.43
CA THR A 126 -12.59 7.36 -9.88
C THR A 126 -12.97 8.25 -8.69
N ALA A 127 -13.02 9.56 -8.92
CA ALA A 127 -13.54 10.50 -7.91
C ALA A 127 -15.00 10.18 -7.54
N TRP A 128 -15.76 9.65 -8.49
CA TRP A 128 -17.14 9.23 -8.24
C TRP A 128 -17.21 8.05 -7.28
N ALA A 129 -16.42 7.00 -7.52
CA ALA A 129 -16.31 5.83 -6.63
C ALA A 129 -15.90 6.24 -5.22
N PHE A 130 -14.91 7.16 -5.11
CA PHE A 130 -14.49 7.67 -3.81
C PHE A 130 -15.62 8.31 -3.00
N GLN A 131 -16.53 9.04 -3.67
CA GLN A 131 -17.60 9.79 -3.02
C GLN A 131 -18.87 8.98 -2.78
N HIS A 132 -19.15 7.97 -3.62
CA HIS A 132 -20.45 7.28 -3.66
C HIS A 132 -20.39 5.77 -3.43
N GLU A 133 -19.23 5.13 -3.64
CA GLU A 133 -19.07 3.67 -3.46
C GLU A 133 -18.34 3.30 -2.16
N LEU A 134 -17.46 4.18 -1.66
CA LEU A 134 -16.67 3.93 -0.46
C LEU A 134 -17.40 4.39 0.80
N GLU A 135 -17.40 3.54 1.84
CA GLU A 135 -17.85 3.90 3.18
C GLU A 135 -16.97 5.01 3.77
N GLU A 136 -17.56 5.90 4.58
CA GLU A 136 -16.82 7.04 5.15
C GLU A 136 -15.79 6.58 6.20
N THR A 137 -16.18 5.65 7.07
CA THR A 137 -15.38 5.16 8.21
C THR A 137 -15.36 3.65 8.27
N PRO A 138 -14.24 3.01 8.65
CA PRO A 138 -14.18 1.57 8.83
C PRO A 138 -15.10 1.11 9.94
N VAL A 139 -15.71 -0.06 9.77
CA VAL A 139 -16.39 -0.78 10.85
C VAL A 139 -15.39 -1.02 12.00
N PRO A 140 -15.75 -0.67 13.25
CA PRO A 140 -14.83 -0.75 14.38
C PRO A 140 -14.40 -2.19 14.67
N GLU A 141 -13.16 -2.37 15.11
CA GLU A 141 -12.55 -3.69 15.30
C GLU A 141 -13.33 -4.58 16.29
N ILE A 142 -13.96 -4.00 17.32
CA ILE A 142 -14.80 -4.72 18.28
C ILE A 142 -16.01 -5.40 17.64
N GLN A 143 -16.48 -4.92 16.49
CA GLN A 143 -17.58 -5.54 15.73
C GLN A 143 -17.06 -6.57 14.71
N ARG A 144 -15.74 -6.60 14.45
CA ARG A 144 -15.10 -7.47 13.45
C ARG A 144 -14.32 -8.64 14.07
N ALA A 145 -13.82 -8.48 15.28
CA ALA A 145 -12.95 -9.45 15.95
C ALA A 145 -13.75 -10.39 16.87
N ASP A 146 -13.29 -11.64 16.98
CA ASP A 146 -13.78 -12.56 17.99
C ASP A 146 -13.41 -12.03 19.39
N LEU A 147 -14.42 -11.77 20.20
CA LEU A 147 -14.25 -11.20 21.54
C LEU A 147 -13.81 -12.25 22.57
N GLY A 148 -13.73 -13.54 22.23
CA GLY A 148 -13.35 -14.60 23.16
C GLY A 148 -12.06 -14.31 23.93
N SER A 149 -11.00 -13.89 23.24
CA SER A 149 -9.73 -13.51 23.88
C SER A 149 -9.83 -12.26 24.74
N LEU A 150 -10.64 -11.27 24.33
CA LEU A 150 -10.87 -10.04 25.10
C LEU A 150 -11.69 -10.32 26.36
N VAL A 151 -12.68 -11.19 26.29
CA VAL A 151 -13.49 -11.60 27.44
C VAL A 151 -12.64 -12.35 28.45
N LEU A 152 -11.77 -13.27 28.00
CA LEU A 152 -10.81 -13.96 28.89
C LEU A 152 -9.84 -12.98 29.56
N LEU A 153 -9.32 -12.01 28.80
CA LEU A 153 -8.47 -10.96 29.33
C LEU A 153 -9.22 -10.12 30.37
N LEU A 154 -10.43 -9.66 30.07
CA LEU A 154 -11.26 -8.87 30.99
C LEU A 154 -11.59 -9.66 32.27
N LYS A 155 -11.89 -10.96 32.14
CA LYS A 155 -12.10 -11.84 33.31
C LYS A 155 -10.84 -12.04 34.15
N SER A 156 -9.66 -12.00 33.54
CA SER A 156 -8.39 -12.09 34.27
C SER A 156 -8.02 -10.80 35.01
N LEU A 157 -8.59 -9.66 34.59
CA LEU A 157 -8.35 -8.34 35.18
C LEU A 157 -9.24 -8.03 36.39
N GLY A 158 -10.29 -8.83 36.64
CA GLY A 158 -11.17 -8.75 37.82
C GLY A 158 -12.59 -8.31 37.49
#